data_AF-A0A3P6T3P9-F1
#
_entry.id   AF-A0A3P6T3P9-F1
#
_cell.length_a   1.000
_cell.length_b   1.000
_cell.length_c   1.000
_cell.angle_alpha   90.00
_cell.angle_beta   90.00
_cell.angle_gamma   90.00
#
_symmetry.space_group_name_H-M   'P 1'
#
loop_
_entity.id
_entity.type
_entity.pdbx_description
1 polymer ?
#
loop_
_entity_poly.entity_id
_entity_poly.type
_entity_poly.pdbx_seq_one_letter_code
_entity_poly.pdbx_strand_id
1 'polypeptide(L)'
;MFCRVLVTAAKIKSAPPQLVLFRSYAPRITPREYEKYGYMNPEKILVWKAARATSAAPVFFESFHGLADGAIFCNNPCLTLLTEFFRLQKIERHKNIVSHCVRKK
;
A
#
# COMPACT_ATOMS: atom_id res chain seq x y z
N MET A 1 3.50 17.77 12.38
CA MET A 1 4.32 16.80 11.62
C MET A 1 3.71 15.42 11.84
N PHE A 2 3.00 14.87 10.85
CA PHE A 2 2.30 13.60 11.02
C PHE A 2 3.19 12.44 10.59
N CYS A 3 3.30 11.40 11.42
CA CYS A 3 3.99 10.16 11.10
C CYS A 3 3.23 9.42 9.98
N ARG A 4 3.96 8.92 8.99
CA ARG A 4 3.39 8.13 7.90
C ARG A 4 3.32 6.66 8.30
N VAL A 5 2.17 6.03 8.08
CA VAL A 5 1.90 4.65 8.51
C VAL A 5 1.73 3.75 7.30
N LEU A 6 2.26 2.53 7.41
CA LEU A 6 2.07 1.42 6.48
C LEU A 6 1.62 0.19 7.28
N VAL A 7 0.59 -0.48 6.79
CA VAL A 7 0.01 -1.69 7.39
C VAL A 7 -0.09 -2.79 6.34
N THR A 8 0.33 -4.01 6.70
CA THR A 8 0.33 -5.18 5.82
C THR A 8 -0.93 -6.02 6.01
N ALA A 9 -1.44 -6.59 4.92
CA ALA A 9 -2.52 -7.58 4.93
C ALA A 9 -2.33 -8.56 3.76
N ALA A 10 -2.95 -9.74 3.83
CA ALA A 10 -2.85 -10.76 2.79
C ALA A 10 -4.19 -10.92 2.06
N LYS A 11 -4.21 -10.75 0.74
CA LYS A 11 -5.39 -11.04 -0.10
C LYS A 11 -5.42 -12.52 -0.45
N ILE A 12 -6.25 -13.27 0.26
CA ILE A 12 -6.32 -14.74 0.22
C ILE A 12 -7.27 -15.28 -0.85
N LYS A 13 -8.15 -14.45 -1.43
CA LYS A 13 -9.06 -14.85 -2.53
C LYS A 13 -8.35 -15.01 -3.88
N SER A 14 -7.08 -14.66 -3.97
CA SER A 14 -6.25 -14.79 -5.18
C SER A 14 -5.32 -15.99 -5.03
N ALA A 15 -5.07 -16.70 -6.14
CA ALA A 15 -4.08 -17.77 -6.21
C ALA A 15 -3.01 -17.39 -7.26
N PRO A 16 -1.77 -17.06 -6.84
CA PRO A 16 -1.28 -17.02 -5.46
C PRO A 16 -1.85 -15.85 -4.64
N PRO A 17 -1.89 -15.96 -3.31
CA PRO A 17 -2.27 -14.85 -2.44
C PRO A 17 -1.36 -13.62 -2.68
N GLN A 18 -1.87 -12.42 -2.40
CA GLN A 18 -1.15 -11.17 -2.70
C GLN A 18 -0.98 -10.30 -1.45
N LEU A 19 0.19 -9.68 -1.29
CA LEU A 19 0.42 -8.69 -0.24
C LEU A 19 -0.32 -7.38 -0.56
N VAL A 20 -1.15 -6.93 0.37
CA VAL A 20 -1.84 -5.66 0.34
C VAL A 20 -1.17 -4.72 1.33
N LEU A 21 -0.88 -3.50 0.87
CA LEU A 21 -0.26 -2.46 1.67
C LEU A 21 -1.23 -1.30 1.84
N PHE A 22 -1.81 -1.18 3.04
CA PHE A 22 -2.53 0.01 3.46
C PHE A 22 -1.52 1.08 3.84
N ARG A 23 -1.74 2.31 3.35
CA ARG A 23 -0.79 3.42 3.53
C ARG A 23 -1.57 4.66 3.92
N SER A 24 -1.01 5.47 4.80
CA SER A 24 -1.53 6.82 5.09
C SER A 24 -1.04 7.87 4.07
N TYR A 25 -0.43 7.43 2.98
CA TYR A 25 0.21 8.26 1.97
C TYR A 25 0.06 7.63 0.59
N ALA A 26 0.12 8.47 -0.43
CA ALA A 26 0.22 8.06 -1.81
C ALA A 26 1.17 9.03 -2.55
N PRO A 27 1.82 8.58 -3.64
CA PRO A 27 2.58 9.48 -4.48
C PRO A 27 1.66 10.56 -5.07
N ARG A 28 2.22 11.75 -5.35
CA ARG A 28 1.51 12.88 -5.96
C ARG A 28 1.23 12.63 -7.45
N ILE A 29 0.40 11.64 -7.74
CA ILE A 29 -0.01 11.22 -9.08
C ILE A 29 -1.53 11.29 -9.21
N THR A 30 -2.02 11.22 -10.45
CA THR A 30 -3.45 11.28 -10.71
C THR A 30 -4.15 10.00 -10.23
N PRO A 31 -5.46 10.05 -9.86
CA PRO A 31 -6.17 8.86 -9.38
C PRO A 31 -6.16 7.67 -10.36
N ARG A 32 -6.16 7.94 -11.67
CA ARG A 32 -6.04 6.90 -12.72
C ARG A 32 -4.72 6.14 -12.67
N GLU A 33 -3.66 6.78 -12.16
CA GLU A 33 -2.33 6.20 -12.08
C GLU A 33 -2.13 5.38 -10.80
N TYR A 34 -2.98 5.55 -9.79
CA TYR A 34 -2.90 4.74 -8.57
C TYR A 34 -3.04 3.26 -8.87
N GLU A 35 -4.01 2.86 -9.70
CA GLU A 35 -4.19 1.47 -10.11
C GLU A 35 -2.97 0.95 -10.87
N LYS A 36 -2.43 1.74 -11.81
CA LYS A 36 -1.23 1.38 -12.58
C LYS A 36 -0.02 1.07 -11.68
N TYR A 37 0.14 1.83 -10.59
CA TYR A 37 1.24 1.66 -9.66
C TYR A 37 0.88 0.85 -8.41
N GLY A 38 -0.32 0.26 -8.33
CA GLY A 38 -0.76 -0.54 -7.19
C GLY A 38 -0.93 0.25 -5.87
N TYR A 39 -1.21 1.55 -5.97
CA TYR A 39 -1.59 2.38 -4.83
C TYR A 39 -3.10 2.39 -4.66
N MET A 40 -3.55 2.49 -3.42
CA MET A 40 -4.94 2.81 -3.10
C MET A 40 -5.02 4.26 -2.63
N ASN A 41 -6.17 4.90 -2.82
CA ASN A 41 -6.37 6.24 -2.28
C ASN A 41 -6.48 6.14 -0.73
N PRO A 42 -5.55 6.75 0.03
CA PRO A 42 -5.54 6.67 1.50
C PRO A 42 -6.78 7.30 2.13
N GLU A 43 -7.39 8.30 1.49
CA GLU A 43 -8.58 9.00 2.00
C GLU A 43 -9.84 8.13 1.95
N LYS A 44 -9.85 7.09 1.11
CA LYS A 44 -10.99 6.18 0.96
C LYS A 44 -10.97 5.03 1.96
N ILE A 45 -9.90 4.86 2.71
CA ILE A 45 -9.68 3.69 3.58
C ILE A 45 -9.80 4.12 5.03
N LEU A 46 -10.84 3.63 5.69
CA LEU A 46 -11.03 3.85 7.12
C LEU A 46 -9.97 3.09 7.92
N VAL A 47 -9.40 3.74 8.92
CA VAL A 47 -8.32 3.18 9.76
C VAL A 47 -8.71 1.84 10.39
N TRP A 48 -9.93 1.73 10.92
CA TRP A 48 -10.40 0.50 11.56
C TRP A 48 -10.51 -0.68 10.57
N LYS A 49 -10.75 -0.43 9.28
CA LYS A 49 -10.77 -1.49 8.25
C LYS A 49 -9.38 -2.04 8.01
N ALA A 50 -8.38 -1.17 7.95
CA ALA A 50 -6.97 -1.59 7.84
C ALA A 50 -6.53 -2.37 9.09
N ALA A 51 -6.87 -1.87 10.28
CA ALA A 51 -6.59 -2.54 11.56
C ALA A 51 -7.27 -3.92 11.66
N ARG A 52 -8.54 -4.04 11.26
CA ARG A 52 -9.25 -5.32 11.26
C ARG A 52 -8.64 -6.32 10.27
N ALA A 53 -8.25 -5.86 9.08
CA ALA A 53 -7.66 -6.71 8.05
C ALA A 53 -6.29 -7.26 8.47
N THR A 54 -5.42 -6.41 9.04
CA THR A 54 -4.07 -6.83 9.43
C THR A 54 -4.07 -7.80 10.61
N SER A 55 -5.05 -7.73 11.50
CA SER A 55 -5.14 -8.63 12.67
C SER A 55 -6.01 -9.88 12.43
N ALA A 56 -6.48 -10.13 11.21
CA ALA A 56 -7.33 -11.28 10.89
C ALA A 56 -6.49 -12.58 10.74
N ALA A 57 -5.85 -13.00 11.84
CA ALA A 57 -4.97 -14.17 11.90
C ALA A 57 -5.75 -15.45 11.55
N PRO A 58 -5.28 -16.25 10.57
CA PRO A 58 -5.89 -17.55 10.29
C PRO A 58 -5.96 -18.41 11.55
N VAL A 59 -6.96 -19.31 11.61
CA VAL A 59 -7.28 -20.16 12.78
C VAL A 59 -7.93 -19.39 13.94
N PHE A 60 -7.59 -18.12 14.17
CA PHE A 60 -8.14 -17.32 15.28
C PHE A 60 -9.31 -16.43 14.87
N PHE A 61 -9.25 -15.84 13.68
CA PHE A 61 -10.24 -14.88 13.20
C PHE A 61 -10.66 -15.17 11.76
N GLU A 62 -11.92 -14.85 11.45
CA GLU A 62 -12.41 -14.89 10.07
C GLU A 62 -11.74 -13.82 9.20
N SER A 63 -11.56 -14.15 7.93
CA SER A 63 -11.03 -13.21 6.95
C SER A 63 -11.96 -12.00 6.79
N PHE A 64 -11.37 -10.81 6.64
CA PHE A 64 -12.09 -9.57 6.43
C PHE A 64 -12.18 -9.24 4.93
N HIS A 65 -13.34 -9.44 4.30
CA HIS A 65 -13.54 -9.19 2.86
C HIS A 65 -12.56 -9.95 1.95
N GLY A 66 -12.10 -11.15 2.35
CA GLY A 66 -11.07 -11.89 1.63
C GLY A 66 -9.64 -11.39 1.85
N LEU A 67 -9.44 -10.55 2.87
CA LEU A 67 -8.14 -10.21 3.45
C LEU A 67 -7.94 -11.00 4.74
N ALA A 68 -6.72 -11.42 4.99
CA ALA A 68 -6.27 -12.03 6.23
C ALA A 68 -5.04 -11.29 6.75
N ASP A 69 -4.53 -11.75 7.89
CA ASP A 69 -3.38 -11.16 8.58
C ASP A 69 -2.17 -10.94 7.66
N GLY A 70 -1.53 -9.79 7.86
CA GLY A 70 -0.30 -9.43 7.17
C GLY A 70 0.85 -10.40 7.44
N ALA A 71 0.86 -11.08 8.58
CA ALA A 71 1.86 -12.05 8.99
C ALA A 71 2.00 -13.24 8.03
N ILE A 72 0.97 -13.55 7.25
CA ILE A 72 1.01 -14.59 6.20
C ILE A 72 2.09 -14.27 5.14
N PHE A 73 2.31 -12.99 4.85
CA PHE A 73 3.32 -12.54 3.88
C PHE A 73 4.51 -11.81 4.51
N CYS A 74 4.22 -10.98 5.52
CA CYS A 74 5.12 -9.94 5.99
C CYS A 74 4.86 -9.65 7.48
N ASN A 75 5.26 -10.61 8.32
CA ASN A 75 5.23 -10.46 9.79
C ASN A 75 6.33 -9.51 10.32
N ASN A 76 7.33 -9.20 9.49
CA ASN A 76 8.33 -8.17 9.77
C ASN A 76 8.30 -7.12 8.64
N PRO A 77 7.53 -6.03 8.80
CA PRO A 77 7.32 -5.05 7.75
C PRO A 77 8.51 -4.12 7.47
N CYS A 78 9.64 -4.23 8.19
CA CYS A 78 10.77 -3.32 8.05
C CYS A 78 11.34 -3.27 6.62
N LEU A 79 11.63 -4.43 6.02
CA LEU A 79 12.17 -4.48 4.66
C LEU A 79 11.14 -3.98 3.63
N THR A 80 9.88 -4.35 3.81
CA THR A 80 8.78 -3.91 2.95
C THR A 80 8.58 -2.41 3.02
N LEU A 81 8.65 -1.82 4.21
CA LEU A 81 8.57 -0.38 4.43
C LEU A 81 9.73 0.35 3.74
N LEU A 82 10.97 -0.15 3.87
CA LEU A 82 12.14 0.46 3.24
C LEU A 82 12.06 0.38 1.70
N THR A 83 11.63 -0.77 1.19
CA THR A 83 11.43 -0.99 -0.26
C THR A 83 10.36 -0.04 -0.79
N GLU A 84 9.24 0.10 -0.06
CA GLU A 84 8.16 1.02 -0.41
C GLU A 84 8.62 2.48 -0.39
N PHE A 85 9.45 2.87 0.58
CA PHE A 85 10.03 4.21 0.67
C PHE A 85 10.85 4.56 -0.57
N PHE A 86 11.78 3.69 -0.99
CA PHE A 86 12.57 3.93 -2.19
C PHE A 86 11.73 3.90 -3.47
N ARG A 87 10.69 3.06 -3.51
CA ARG A 87 9.75 3.00 -4.63
C ARG A 87 8.96 4.32 -4.77
N LEU A 88 8.44 4.86 -3.68
CA LEU A 88 7.78 6.17 -3.66
C LEU A 88 8.70 7.27 -4.19
N GLN A 89 9.92 7.34 -3.66
CA GLN A 89 10.92 8.33 -4.09
C GLN A 89 11.20 8.24 -5.59
N LYS A 90 11.34 7.01 -6.12
CA LYS A 90 11.55 6.78 -7.56
C LYS A 90 10.36 7.29 -8.39
N ILE A 91 9.14 7.02 -7.97
CA ILE A 91 7.91 7.44 -8.69
C ILE A 91 7.80 8.97 -8.68
N GLU A 92 7.97 9.61 -7.52
CA GLU A 92 7.88 11.06 -7.38
C GLU A 92 8.99 11.78 -8.18
N ARG A 93 10.22 11.26 -8.15
CA ARG A 93 11.34 11.81 -8.92
C ARG A 93 11.13 11.68 -10.43
N HIS A 94 10.68 10.52 -10.90
CA HIS A 94 10.36 10.31 -12.32
C HIS A 94 9.28 11.29 -12.80
N LYS A 95 8.23 11.52 -11.99
CA LYS A 95 7.18 12.48 -12.31
C LYS A 95 7.66 13.93 -12.33
N ASN A 96 8.52 14.32 -11.41
CA ASN A 96 9.14 15.65 -11.45
C ASN A 96 9.96 15.84 -12.74
N ILE A 97 10.77 14.85 -13.13
CA ILE A 97 11.57 14.90 -14.37
C ILE A 97 10.66 15.04 -15.61
N VAL A 98 9.62 14.19 -15.72
CA VAL A 98 8.68 14.25 -16.86
C VAL A 98 7.95 15.59 -16.91
N SER A 99 7.50 16.10 -15.75
CA SER A 99 6.81 17.39 -15.67
C SER A 99 7.70 18.55 -16.11
N HIS A 100 8.99 18.54 -15.76
CA HIS A 100 9.95 19.54 -16.22
C HIS A 100 10.27 19.42 -17.71
N CYS A 101 10.30 18.21 -18.27
CA CYS A 101 10.56 18.01 -19.70
C CYS A 101 9.36 18.45 -20.56
N VAL A 102 8.13 18.15 -20.14
CA VAL A 102 6.91 18.57 -20.86
C VAL A 102 6.72 20.08 -20.84
N ARG A 103 7.06 20.77 -19.75
CA ARG A 103 6.96 22.24 -19.65
C ARG A 103 8.05 23.01 -20.42
N LYS A 104 9.07 22.33 -20.94
CA LYS A 104 10.18 22.94 -21.70
C LYS A 104 10.02 22.80 -23.23
N LYS A 105 8.87 22.31 -23.70
CA LYS A 105 8.46 22.35 -25.12
C LYS A 105 7.34 23.36 -25.28
#